data_AF-A0A7X8XJM9-F1
#
_entry.id   AF-A0A7X8XJM9-F1
#
_cell.length_a   1.000
_cell.length_b   1.000
_cell.length_c   1.000
_cell.angle_alpha   90.00
_cell.angle_beta   90.00
_cell.angle_gamma   90.00
#
_symmetry.space_group_name_H-M   'P 1'
#
loop_
_entity.id
_entity.type
_entity.pdbx_description
1 polymer ?
#
loop_
_entity_poly.entity_id
_entity_poly.type
_entity_poly.pdbx_seq_one_letter_code
_entity_poly.pdbx_strand_id
1 'polypeptide(L)'
;MSTKHRPEDIDCPISEGLAGFQGGFLESPRAPRQPLLRLEWDPQKTRLIRDRLEVLTFDPAGRLFSFSAQGSVWRRGLDGRLLEIMHDSSPRADMPACNFHEGRVTSLEESEKWHHWVDKVLAEARQRFGPHPALEAPTRFDWKADAEAFLSIFRPVGILPPDQYRALVLQLTWGCAYNQCTFCDFFKKD
;
A
#
# COMPACT_ATOMS: atom_id res chain seq x y z
N MET A 1 49.59 24.61 13.83
CA MET A 1 48.54 24.07 12.94
C MET A 1 47.77 23.04 13.75
N SER A 2 46.62 23.43 14.30
CA SER A 2 45.82 22.58 15.19
C SER A 2 44.80 21.80 14.36
N THR A 3 44.99 20.50 14.25
CA THR A 3 44.07 19.55 13.62
C THR A 3 42.81 19.45 14.48
N LYS A 4 41.76 20.18 14.09
CA LYS A 4 40.42 20.03 14.66
C LYS A 4 39.95 18.59 14.45
N HIS A 5 39.80 17.85 15.54
CA HIS A 5 39.03 16.61 15.58
C HIS A 5 37.61 16.89 15.07
N ARG A 6 37.18 16.13 14.06
CA ARG A 6 35.80 16.05 13.62
C ARG A 6 35.05 15.31 14.74
N PRO A 7 33.93 15.84 15.27
CA PRO A 7 33.16 15.09 16.25
C PRO A 7 32.66 13.81 15.57
N GLU A 8 33.02 12.69 16.17
CA GLU A 8 32.57 11.35 15.84
C GLU A 8 31.04 11.30 15.89
N ASP A 9 30.47 10.48 15.01
CA ASP A 9 29.03 10.27 14.85
C ASP A 9 28.37 10.00 16.21
N ILE A 10 27.59 10.97 16.69
CA ILE A 10 26.72 10.77 17.84
C ILE A 10 25.63 9.81 17.38
N ASP A 11 25.79 8.55 17.76
CA ASP A 11 24.81 7.49 17.56
C ASP A 11 23.58 7.84 18.43
N CYS A 12 22.67 8.64 17.87
CA CYS A 12 21.39 8.91 18.51
C CYS A 12 20.63 7.57 18.57
N PRO A 13 20.06 7.17 19.72
CA PRO A 13 19.34 5.90 19.82
C PRO A 13 18.00 5.94 19.07
N ILE A 14 17.56 4.77 18.59
CA ILE A 14 16.19 4.56 18.13
C ILE A 14 15.26 4.84 19.32
N SER A 15 14.19 5.62 19.09
CA SER A 15 13.17 5.84 20.13
C SER A 15 12.04 4.83 20.00
N GLU A 16 11.63 4.25 21.13
CA GLU A 16 10.56 3.24 21.21
C GLU A 16 9.42 3.72 22.11
N GLY A 17 8.19 3.29 21.84
CA GLY A 17 7.06 3.54 22.73
C GLY A 17 5.80 2.74 22.35
N LEU A 18 4.78 2.80 23.20
CA LEU A 18 3.52 2.07 23.03
C LEU A 18 2.52 2.82 22.14
N ALA A 19 1.81 2.08 21.29
CA ALA A 19 0.69 2.59 20.48
C ALA A 19 -0.56 1.72 20.72
N GLY A 20 -1.52 2.21 21.50
CA GLY A 20 -2.78 1.48 21.76
C GLY A 20 -2.62 0.10 22.39
N PHE A 21 -3.67 -0.72 22.37
CA PHE A 21 -3.81 -1.90 23.27
C PHE A 21 -3.05 -3.18 22.88
N GLN A 22 -1.97 -3.07 22.10
CA GLN A 22 -0.69 -3.85 22.18
C GLN A 22 0.20 -3.56 20.95
N GLY A 23 0.12 -2.34 20.41
CA GLY A 23 0.98 -1.86 19.35
C GLY A 23 2.18 -1.08 19.89
N GLY A 24 3.08 -0.68 19.00
CA GLY A 24 4.24 0.12 19.35
C GLY A 24 4.75 0.96 18.18
N PHE A 25 5.82 1.70 18.43
CA PHE A 25 6.56 2.38 17.38
C PHE A 25 8.07 2.32 17.60
N LEU A 26 8.81 2.38 16.49
CA LEU A 26 10.24 2.67 16.44
C LEU A 26 10.41 3.92 15.58
N GLU A 27 11.21 4.88 16.03
CA GLU A 27 11.58 6.04 15.22
C GLU A 27 13.08 6.12 15.10
N SER A 28 13.53 6.24 13.85
CA SER A 28 14.94 6.24 13.53
C SER A 28 15.60 7.54 13.97
N PRO A 29 16.88 7.51 14.37
CA PRO A 29 17.58 8.70 14.82
C PRO A 29 17.70 9.73 13.70
N ARG A 30 17.59 11.04 13.98
CA ARG A 30 17.79 12.05 12.92
C ARG A 30 19.26 12.08 12.50
N ALA A 31 19.53 11.72 11.25
CA ALA A 31 20.85 11.83 10.63
C ALA A 31 20.83 12.82 9.45
N PRO A 32 21.86 13.66 9.28
CA PRO A 32 21.93 14.57 8.14
C PRO A 32 21.83 13.82 6.81
N ARG A 33 20.99 14.30 5.89
CA ARG A 33 20.77 13.73 4.54
C ARG A 33 20.14 12.33 4.50
N GLN A 34 19.64 11.81 5.61
CA GLN A 34 18.84 10.58 5.62
C GLN A 34 17.40 10.91 5.96
N PRO A 35 16.42 10.22 5.35
CA PRO A 35 15.03 10.46 5.66
C PRO A 35 14.74 10.03 7.11
N LEU A 36 13.76 10.66 7.75
CA LEU A 36 13.23 10.17 9.02
C LEU A 36 12.36 8.95 8.74
N LEU A 37 12.71 7.81 9.33
CA LEU A 37 11.86 6.63 9.32
C LEU A 37 11.14 6.46 10.66
N ARG A 38 9.87 6.10 10.60
CA ARG A 38 9.07 5.70 11.75
C ARG A 38 8.25 4.47 11.40
N LEU A 39 8.44 3.40 12.16
CA LEU A 39 7.68 2.18 12.09
C LEU A 39 6.62 2.23 13.19
N GLU A 40 5.35 2.01 12.85
CA GLU A 40 4.26 1.86 13.81
C GLU A 40 3.56 0.53 13.55
N TRP A 41 3.09 -0.14 14.60
CA TRP A 41 2.33 -1.37 14.44
C TRP A 41 1.25 -1.49 15.51
N ASP A 42 0.19 -2.21 15.16
CA ASP A 42 -0.85 -2.70 16.04
C ASP A 42 -1.35 -4.07 15.51
N PRO A 43 -2.27 -4.78 16.19
CA PRO A 43 -2.74 -6.09 15.73
C PRO A 43 -3.42 -6.11 14.36
N GLN A 44 -3.86 -4.96 13.83
CA GLN A 44 -4.59 -4.83 12.58
C GLN A 44 -3.72 -4.36 11.42
N LYS A 45 -2.58 -3.71 11.68
CA LYS A 45 -1.74 -3.13 10.62
C LYS A 45 -0.32 -2.81 11.06
N THR A 46 0.54 -2.69 10.05
CA THR A 46 1.86 -2.06 10.17
C THR A 46 1.90 -0.82 9.30
N ARG A 47 2.48 0.27 9.81
CA ARG A 47 2.73 1.50 9.07
C ARG A 47 4.21 1.82 9.04
N LEU A 48 4.72 2.15 7.87
CA LEU A 48 6.06 2.68 7.70
C LEU A 48 5.96 4.09 7.14
N ILE A 49 6.46 5.06 7.89
CA ILE A 49 6.42 6.48 7.58
C ILE A 49 7.83 6.93 7.25
N ARG A 50 8.00 7.54 6.07
CA ARG A 50 9.26 8.09 5.57
C ARG A 50 9.09 9.58 5.27
N ASP A 51 9.91 10.40 5.93
CA ASP A 51 9.86 11.88 5.88
C ASP A 51 8.49 12.52 6.15
N ARG A 52 7.62 11.81 6.87
CA ARG A 52 6.23 12.20 7.20
C ARG A 52 5.27 12.36 6.00
N LEU A 53 5.78 12.32 4.77
CA LEU A 53 4.99 12.48 3.55
C LEU A 53 4.66 11.13 2.92
N GLU A 54 5.58 10.19 3.00
CA GLU A 54 5.41 8.84 2.48
C GLU A 54 4.93 7.94 3.61
N VAL A 55 3.76 7.35 3.44
CA VAL A 55 3.14 6.49 4.46
C VAL A 55 2.73 5.20 3.78
N LEU A 56 3.36 4.09 4.11
CA LEU A 56 3.00 2.76 3.63
C LEU A 56 2.20 2.06 4.74
N THR A 57 1.06 1.46 4.39
CA THR A 57 0.23 0.70 5.34
C THR A 57 0.00 -0.71 4.84
N PHE A 58 0.35 -1.67 5.70
CA PHE A 58 0.27 -3.09 5.47
C PHE A 58 -0.77 -3.71 6.38
N ASP A 59 -1.47 -4.73 5.88
CA ASP A 59 -2.29 -5.61 6.71
C ASP A 59 -1.41 -6.59 7.53
N PRO A 60 -1.99 -7.40 8.43
CA PRO A 60 -1.21 -8.34 9.25
C PRO A 60 -0.52 -9.46 8.46
N ALA A 61 -0.94 -9.71 7.21
CA ALA A 61 -0.30 -10.68 6.31
C ALA A 61 0.88 -10.07 5.55
N GLY A 62 1.17 -8.77 5.74
CA GLY A 62 2.21 -8.05 5.02
C GLY A 62 1.75 -7.47 3.68
N ARG A 63 0.47 -7.59 3.32
CA ARG A 63 -0.07 -7.01 2.08
C ARG A 63 -0.11 -5.50 2.21
N LEU A 64 0.58 -4.80 1.32
CA LEU A 64 0.37 -3.36 1.15
C LEU A 64 -1.07 -3.15 0.66
N PHE A 65 -1.88 -2.38 1.38
CA PHE A 65 -3.23 -2.05 0.91
C PHE A 65 -3.40 -0.57 0.59
N SER A 66 -2.57 0.31 1.18
CA SER A 66 -2.53 1.72 0.83
C SER A 66 -1.17 2.35 1.07
N PHE A 67 -0.78 3.30 0.22
CA PHE A 67 0.37 4.17 0.51
C PHE A 67 0.17 5.60 0.02
N SER A 68 0.89 6.57 0.59
CA SER A 68 1.02 7.91 0.03
C SER A 68 2.43 8.10 -0.53
N ALA A 69 2.52 8.64 -1.75
CA ALA A 69 3.78 8.99 -2.38
C ALA A 69 3.52 10.02 -3.49
N GLN A 70 4.44 10.97 -3.64
CA GLN A 70 4.40 11.98 -4.71
C GLN A 70 3.11 12.83 -4.74
N GLY A 71 2.48 13.05 -3.57
CA GLY A 71 1.24 13.83 -3.46
C GLY A 71 -0.05 13.05 -3.78
N SER A 72 0.07 11.81 -4.23
CA SER A 72 -1.06 10.91 -4.47
C SER A 72 -1.24 9.92 -3.31
N VAL A 73 -2.49 9.47 -3.12
CA VAL A 73 -2.80 8.28 -2.31
C VAL A 73 -3.00 7.12 -3.26
N TRP A 74 -2.41 5.98 -2.95
CA TRP A 74 -2.44 4.78 -3.76
C TRP A 74 -3.12 3.66 -2.97
N ARG A 75 -3.90 2.84 -3.66
CA ARG A 75 -4.53 1.62 -3.13
C ARG A 75 -4.08 0.44 -3.96
N ARG A 76 -3.66 -0.64 -3.32
CA ARG A 76 -3.35 -1.89 -4.03
C ARG A 76 -4.62 -2.73 -4.20
N GLY A 77 -4.90 -3.13 -5.42
CA GLY A 77 -5.89 -4.17 -5.74
C GLY A 77 -5.32 -5.56 -5.49
N LEU A 78 -6.19 -6.53 -5.20
CA LEU A 78 -5.78 -7.92 -5.03
C LEU A 78 -5.33 -8.58 -6.34
N ASP A 79 -5.63 -7.97 -7.48
CA ASP A 79 -5.16 -8.38 -8.81
C ASP A 79 -3.74 -7.88 -9.14
N GLY A 80 -3.08 -7.22 -8.19
CA GLY A 80 -1.71 -6.70 -8.32
C GLY A 80 -1.60 -5.32 -8.98
N ARG A 81 -2.72 -4.72 -9.42
CA ARG A 81 -2.73 -3.34 -9.92
C ARG A 81 -2.86 -2.33 -8.80
N LEU A 82 -2.50 -1.08 -9.07
CA LEU A 82 -2.65 0.04 -8.14
C LEU A 82 -3.71 1.01 -8.66
N LEU A 83 -4.51 1.55 -7.75
CA LEU A 83 -5.37 2.69 -7.98
C LEU A 83 -4.69 3.93 -7.41
N GLU A 84 -4.27 4.84 -8.28
CA GLU A 84 -3.88 6.19 -7.91
C GLU A 84 -5.13 7.01 -7.62
N ILE A 85 -5.14 7.72 -6.50
CA ILE A 85 -6.18 8.65 -6.08
C ILE A 85 -5.50 10.01 -5.93
N MET A 86 -5.80 10.91 -6.85
CA MET A 86 -5.22 12.25 -6.88
C MET A 86 -6.09 13.23 -6.10
N HIS A 87 -5.44 14.12 -5.37
CA HIS A 87 -6.10 15.27 -4.75
C HIS A 87 -6.10 16.44 -5.71
N ASP A 88 -7.29 16.97 -6.04
CA ASP A 88 -7.39 18.28 -6.67
C ASP A 88 -7.22 19.36 -5.59
N SER A 89 -6.09 20.06 -5.65
CA SER A 89 -5.80 21.18 -4.75
C SER A 89 -6.49 22.48 -5.15
N SER A 90 -7.25 22.50 -6.26
CA SER A 90 -7.95 23.69 -6.72
C SER A 90 -9.19 23.94 -5.85
N PRO A 91 -9.29 25.09 -5.15
CA PRO A 91 -10.50 25.45 -4.43
C PRO A 91 -11.60 25.75 -5.47
N ARG A 92 -12.58 24.85 -5.59
CA ARG A 92 -13.85 25.17 -6.25
C ARG A 92 -14.75 25.88 -5.24
N ALA A 93 -15.15 27.11 -5.58
CA ALA A 93 -15.88 28.02 -4.68
C ALA A 93 -17.26 27.49 -4.25
N ASP A 94 -17.74 26.42 -4.88
CA ASP A 94 -19.07 25.85 -4.81
C ASP A 94 -19.16 24.49 -4.07
N MET A 95 -18.06 23.91 -3.61
CA MET A 95 -18.05 22.60 -2.92
C MET A 95 -17.10 22.56 -1.71
N PRO A 96 -17.61 22.73 -0.48
CA PRO A 96 -16.81 22.61 0.72
C PRO A 96 -16.70 21.14 1.13
N ALA A 97 -15.46 20.64 1.18
CA ALA A 97 -15.05 19.36 1.78
C ALA A 97 -15.45 18.08 1.01
N CYS A 98 -14.62 17.68 0.04
CA CYS A 98 -14.17 16.30 -0.25
C CYS A 98 -13.43 16.29 -1.60
N ASN A 99 -12.16 16.69 -1.62
CA ASN A 99 -11.39 16.77 -2.88
C ASN A 99 -10.70 15.43 -3.24
N PHE A 100 -11.49 14.39 -3.50
CA PHE A 100 -11.03 13.16 -4.16
C PHE A 100 -11.77 13.05 -5.50
N HIS A 101 -11.17 13.54 -6.58
CA HIS A 101 -11.91 13.76 -7.84
C HIS A 101 -11.48 12.83 -8.97
N GLU A 102 -10.29 12.22 -8.91
CA GLU A 102 -9.79 11.40 -10.02
C GLU A 102 -9.04 10.16 -9.56
N GLY A 103 -9.42 9.02 -10.12
CA GLY A 103 -8.84 7.72 -9.86
C GLY A 103 -8.30 7.10 -11.15
N ARG A 104 -7.05 6.64 -11.15
CA ARG A 104 -6.43 5.97 -12.29
C ARG A 104 -5.89 4.60 -11.88
N VAL A 105 -6.33 3.56 -12.58
CA VAL A 105 -5.77 2.21 -12.40
C VAL A 105 -4.51 2.08 -13.25
N THR A 106 -3.42 1.63 -12.63
CA THR A 106 -2.12 1.42 -13.29
C THR A 106 -2.11 0.16 -14.15
N SER A 107 -1.16 0.12 -15.10
CA SER A 107 -0.78 -1.15 -15.71
C SER A 107 0.00 -2.04 -14.72
N LEU A 108 0.18 -3.32 -15.05
CA LEU A 108 1.01 -4.21 -14.22
C LEU A 108 2.47 -3.78 -14.21
N GLU A 109 3.02 -3.34 -15.34
CA GLU A 109 4.41 -2.86 -15.44
C GLU A 109 4.64 -1.60 -14.59
N GLU A 110 3.66 -0.69 -14.55
CA GLU A 110 3.71 0.48 -13.66
C GLU A 110 3.61 0.07 -12.19
N SER A 111 2.80 -0.94 -11.88
CA SER A 111 2.65 -1.47 -10.52
C SER A 111 3.94 -2.12 -10.02
N GLU A 112 4.67 -2.83 -10.87
CA GLU A 112 5.99 -3.41 -10.55
C GLU A 112 7.02 -2.34 -10.16
N LYS A 113 6.99 -1.17 -10.79
CA LYS A 113 7.88 -0.05 -10.42
C LYS A 113 7.59 0.44 -9.00
N TRP A 114 6.32 0.50 -8.61
CA TRP A 114 5.92 0.84 -7.26
C TRP A 114 6.25 -0.27 -6.26
N HIS A 115 6.04 -1.54 -6.60
CA HIS A 115 6.45 -2.66 -5.75
C HIS A 115 7.96 -2.61 -5.46
N HIS A 116 8.79 -2.38 -6.49
CA HIS A 116 10.24 -2.21 -6.31
C HIS A 116 10.61 -1.01 -5.42
N TRP A 117 9.88 0.10 -5.51
CA TRP A 117 10.07 1.22 -4.61
C TRP A 117 9.70 0.86 -3.17
N VAL A 118 8.58 0.16 -2.95
CA VAL A 118 8.17 -0.34 -1.62
C VAL A 118 9.22 -1.28 -1.05
N ASP A 119 9.73 -2.22 -1.83
CA ASP A 119 10.77 -3.16 -1.41
C ASP A 119 12.06 -2.44 -0.99
N LYS A 120 12.44 -1.37 -1.70
CA LYS A 120 13.56 -0.50 -1.30
C LYS A 120 13.32 0.21 0.02
N VAL A 121 12.12 0.75 0.24
CA VAL A 121 11.76 1.43 1.49
C VAL A 121 11.73 0.43 2.66
N LEU A 122 11.24 -0.79 2.45
CA LEU A 122 11.28 -1.86 3.44
C LEU A 122 12.71 -2.30 3.76
N ALA A 123 13.58 -2.42 2.74
CA ALA A 123 14.99 -2.74 2.93
C ALA A 123 15.72 -1.64 3.73
N GLU A 124 15.44 -0.37 3.44
CA GLU A 124 15.96 0.78 4.20
C GLU A 124 15.53 0.71 5.67
N ALA A 125 14.25 0.45 5.93
CA ALA A 125 13.72 0.31 7.28
C ALA A 125 14.37 -0.86 8.03
N ARG A 126 14.54 -2.01 7.38
CA ARG A 126 15.19 -3.19 7.97
C ARG A 126 16.67 -2.95 8.28
N GLN A 127 17.37 -2.20 7.43
CA GLN A 127 18.75 -1.79 7.71
C GLN A 127 18.83 -0.90 8.95
N ARG A 128 17.85 -0.01 9.15
CA ARG A 128 17.89 1.01 10.21
C ARG A 128 17.36 0.55 11.56
N PHE A 129 16.31 -0.28 11.56
CA PHE A 129 15.69 -0.81 12.77
C PHE A 129 16.20 -2.21 13.13
N GLY A 130 16.93 -2.87 12.24
CA GLY A 130 17.30 -4.28 12.40
C GLY A 130 16.10 -5.23 12.18
N PRO A 131 16.25 -6.53 12.52
CA PRO A 131 15.16 -7.49 12.44
C PRO A 131 14.05 -7.12 13.43
N HIS A 132 12.84 -6.88 12.93
CA HIS A 132 11.68 -6.54 13.75
C HIS A 132 10.42 -7.29 13.27
N PRO A 133 9.61 -7.90 14.15
CA PRO A 133 8.44 -8.69 13.76
C PRO A 133 7.47 -7.95 12.84
N ALA A 134 7.25 -6.64 13.08
CA ALA A 134 6.37 -5.83 12.24
C ALA A 134 6.88 -5.64 10.80
N LEU A 135 8.17 -5.82 10.53
CA LEU A 135 8.75 -5.73 9.19
C LEU A 135 8.84 -7.09 8.49
N GLU A 136 8.78 -8.21 9.23
CA GLU A 136 8.98 -9.55 8.67
C GLU A 136 7.93 -9.90 7.62
N ALA A 137 6.64 -9.72 7.93
CA ALA A 137 5.56 -10.05 7.00
C ALA A 137 5.60 -9.18 5.72
N PRO A 138 5.68 -7.83 5.81
CA PRO A 138 5.84 -6.99 4.62
C PRO A 138 7.08 -7.34 3.78
N THR A 139 8.23 -7.64 4.41
CA THR A 139 9.49 -7.91 3.70
C THR A 139 9.47 -9.24 2.95
N ARG A 140 8.69 -10.22 3.40
CA ARG A 140 8.58 -11.55 2.78
C ARG A 140 7.41 -11.66 1.82
N PHE A 141 6.67 -10.58 1.62
CA PHE A 141 5.45 -10.60 0.84
C PHE A 141 5.73 -10.84 -0.64
N ASP A 142 5.10 -11.87 -1.23
CA ASP A 142 5.23 -12.18 -2.66
C ASP A 142 4.07 -11.55 -3.44
N TRP A 143 4.36 -10.41 -4.07
CA TRP A 143 3.42 -9.62 -4.86
C TRP A 143 2.74 -10.43 -5.97
N LYS A 144 3.52 -11.27 -6.65
CA LYS A 144 3.09 -12.02 -7.83
C LYS A 144 2.27 -13.22 -7.40
N ALA A 145 2.75 -13.99 -6.42
CA ALA A 145 2.02 -15.14 -5.91
C ALA A 145 0.66 -14.73 -5.29
N ASP A 146 0.57 -13.60 -4.58
CA ASP A 146 -0.71 -13.10 -4.05
C ASP A 146 -1.69 -12.72 -5.17
N ALA A 147 -1.22 -12.04 -6.21
CA ALA A 147 -2.06 -11.68 -7.36
C ALA A 147 -2.51 -12.92 -8.14
N GLU A 148 -1.61 -13.89 -8.35
CA GLU A 148 -1.94 -15.17 -8.99
C GLU A 148 -2.94 -15.98 -8.16
N ALA A 149 -2.77 -16.01 -6.83
CA ALA A 149 -3.70 -16.68 -5.92
C ALA A 149 -5.09 -16.03 -5.98
N PHE A 150 -5.17 -14.69 -5.95
CA PHE A 150 -6.42 -13.98 -6.11
C PHE A 150 -7.07 -14.30 -7.46
N LEU A 151 -6.32 -14.17 -8.55
CA LEU A 151 -6.83 -14.46 -9.89
C LEU A 151 -7.17 -15.94 -10.07
N SER A 152 -6.58 -16.88 -9.33
CA SER A 152 -6.98 -18.29 -9.42
C SER A 152 -8.43 -18.54 -8.93
N ILE A 153 -8.92 -17.68 -8.04
CA ILE A 153 -10.24 -17.76 -7.40
C ILE A 153 -11.21 -16.76 -8.04
N PHE A 154 -10.78 -15.50 -8.16
CA PHE A 154 -11.58 -14.39 -8.64
C PHE A 154 -11.34 -14.13 -10.12
N ARG A 155 -12.46 -14.00 -10.82
CA ARG A 155 -12.54 -13.58 -12.22
C ARG A 155 -13.44 -12.34 -12.28
N PRO A 156 -13.47 -11.62 -13.41
CA PRO A 156 -14.43 -10.55 -13.58
C PRO A 156 -15.84 -11.04 -13.21
N VAL A 157 -16.45 -10.41 -12.20
CA VAL A 157 -17.83 -10.65 -11.76
C VAL A 157 -18.69 -9.49 -12.26
N GLY A 158 -19.95 -9.78 -12.58
CA GLY A 158 -20.92 -8.82 -13.12
C GLY A 158 -21.10 -7.58 -12.28
N ILE A 159 -21.74 -6.58 -12.91
CA ILE A 159 -22.21 -5.38 -12.23
C ILE A 159 -22.91 -5.83 -10.95
N LEU A 160 -22.29 -5.49 -9.82
CA LEU A 160 -22.87 -5.76 -8.52
C LEU A 160 -24.17 -4.96 -8.44
N PRO A 161 -25.26 -5.54 -7.90
CA PRO A 161 -26.48 -4.78 -7.67
C PRO A 161 -26.14 -3.55 -6.81
N PRO A 162 -26.40 -2.32 -7.29
CA PRO A 162 -25.99 -1.10 -6.59
C PRO A 162 -26.67 -0.93 -5.22
N ASP A 163 -27.72 -1.71 -4.97
CA ASP A 163 -28.51 -1.75 -3.74
C ASP A 163 -28.01 -2.80 -2.72
N GLN A 164 -27.02 -3.64 -3.07
CA GLN A 164 -26.59 -4.77 -2.22
C GLN A 164 -25.14 -4.64 -1.73
N TYR A 165 -24.88 -3.64 -0.89
CA TYR A 165 -23.62 -3.57 -0.15
C TYR A 165 -23.47 -4.80 0.77
N ARG A 166 -22.27 -5.43 0.74
CA ARG A 166 -21.90 -6.66 1.46
C ARG A 166 -22.50 -7.97 0.93
N ALA A 167 -23.06 -8.01 -0.28
CA ALA A 167 -23.38 -9.28 -0.92
C ALA A 167 -22.11 -10.07 -1.30
N LEU A 168 -22.15 -11.40 -1.15
CA LEU A 168 -21.15 -12.31 -1.71
C LEU A 168 -21.69 -12.82 -3.06
N VAL A 169 -21.03 -12.45 -4.15
CA VAL A 169 -21.37 -12.96 -5.49
C VAL A 169 -20.43 -14.11 -5.83
N LEU A 170 -20.99 -15.28 -6.07
CA LEU A 170 -20.25 -16.50 -6.41
C LEU A 170 -20.43 -16.83 -7.89
N GLN A 171 -19.33 -16.94 -8.62
CA GLN A 171 -19.35 -17.47 -9.98
C GLN A 171 -19.41 -19.00 -9.94
N LEU A 172 -20.61 -19.56 -10.16
CA LEU A 172 -20.82 -21.01 -10.13
C LEU A 172 -20.34 -21.74 -11.39
N THR A 173 -20.29 -21.07 -12.54
CA THR A 173 -19.96 -21.68 -13.84
C THR A 173 -19.07 -20.80 -14.71
N TRP A 174 -18.37 -21.46 -15.64
CA TRP A 174 -17.57 -20.85 -16.70
C TRP A 174 -18.36 -20.88 -18.01
N GLY A 175 -18.56 -19.72 -18.65
CA GLY A 175 -19.45 -19.62 -19.80
C GLY A 175 -20.93 -19.47 -19.40
N CYS A 176 -21.76 -19.12 -20.39
CA CYS A 176 -23.21 -19.18 -20.29
C CYS A 176 -23.72 -20.15 -21.35
N ALA A 177 -24.44 -21.20 -20.93
CA ALA A 177 -25.03 -22.17 -21.85
C ALA A 177 -26.03 -21.52 -22.83
N TYR A 178 -26.65 -20.41 -22.42
CA TYR A 178 -27.59 -19.68 -23.25
C TYR A 178 -26.91 -18.76 -24.27
N ASN A 179 -25.77 -18.14 -23.93
CA ASN A 179 -24.91 -17.23 -24.73
C ASN A 179 -25.56 -16.20 -25.69
N GLN A 180 -26.87 -16.01 -25.67
CA GLN A 180 -27.64 -15.18 -26.61
C GLN A 180 -28.15 -13.86 -25.99
N CYS A 181 -27.78 -13.56 -24.73
CA CYS A 181 -28.15 -12.31 -24.09
C CYS A 181 -27.49 -11.11 -24.78
N THR A 182 -28.29 -10.17 -25.28
CA THR A 182 -27.79 -8.96 -25.95
C THR A 182 -27.11 -7.97 -25.00
N PHE A 183 -27.49 -8.00 -23.72
CA PHE A 183 -26.98 -7.13 -22.66
C PHE A 183 -25.78 -7.71 -21.89
N CYS A 184 -25.40 -8.96 -22.15
CA CYS A 184 -24.42 -9.68 -21.35
C CYS A 184 -23.12 -9.84 -22.13
N ASP A 185 -22.10 -9.08 -21.76
CA ASP A 185 -20.76 -9.22 -22.34
C ASP A 185 -19.90 -10.25 -21.58
N PHE A 186 -20.43 -10.89 -20.52
CA PHE A 186 -19.70 -11.81 -19.62
C PHE A 186 -19.09 -13.03 -20.29
N PHE A 187 -19.70 -13.51 -21.36
CA PHE A 187 -19.36 -14.78 -21.99
C PHE A 187 -19.33 -14.70 -23.51
N LYS A 188 -19.33 -13.49 -24.08
CA LYS A 188 -19.02 -13.33 -25.50
C LYS A 188 -17.54 -13.71 -25.66
N LYS A 189 -17.30 -14.75 -26.44
CA LYS A 189 -15.94 -15.09 -26.87
C LYS A 189 -15.47 -14.01 -27.84
N ASP A 190 -14.24 -13.53 -27.67
CA ASP A 190 -13.45 -13.01 -28.78
C ASP A 190 -13.16 -14.13 -29.80
#